data_AF-A0A845FWM3-F1
#
_entry.id   AF-A0A845FWM3-F1
#
_cell.length_a   1.000
_cell.length_b   1.000
_cell.length_c   1.000
_cell.angle_alpha   90.00
_cell.angle_beta   90.00
_cell.angle_gamma   90.00
#
_symmetry.space_group_name_H-M   'P 1'
#
loop_
_entity.id
_entity.type
_entity.pdbx_description
1 polymer ?
#
loop_
_entity_poly.entity_id
_entity_poly.type
_entity_poly.pdbx_seq_one_letter_code
_entity_poly.pdbx_strand_id
1 'polypeptide(L)' 'METAVVADTASAQLEPLLAAYSEGRIGRRELEQSTGLCFGEILSQLARCGLPLPRVDTQAYFNQAQRDLFERVFG' A
#
# COMPACT_ATOMS: atom_id res chain seq x y z
N MET A 1 25.37 13.74 -20.99
CA MET A 1 24.83 12.39 -20.73
C MET A 1 24.78 12.24 -19.22
N GLU A 2 23.68 12.64 -18.56
CA GLU A 2 23.63 12.62 -17.08
C GLU A 2 22.22 12.34 -16.52
N THR A 3 21.18 12.34 -17.35
CA THR A 3 19.78 12.18 -16.94
C THR A 3 19.35 10.72 -16.73
N ALA A 4 20.09 9.75 -17.24
CA ALA A 4 19.71 8.33 -17.17
C ALA A 4 19.97 7.70 -15.78
N VAL A 5 21.01 8.13 -15.05
CA VAL A 5 21.42 7.50 -13.79
C VAL A 5 20.54 7.91 -12.60
N VAL A 6 19.95 9.11 -12.65
CA VAL A 6 19.08 9.64 -11.59
C VAL A 6 17.67 9.04 -11.64
N ALA A 7 17.16 8.73 -12.83
CA ALA A 7 15.87 8.05 -12.99
C ALA A 7 15.91 6.58 -12.52
N ASP A 8 17.07 5.93 -12.67
CA ASP A 8 17.28 4.52 -12.31
C ASP A 8 17.30 4.29 -10.79
N THR A 9 17.91 5.22 -10.04
CA THR A 9 17.96 5.18 -8.58
C THR A 9 16.64 5.53 -7.90
N ALA A 10 15.88 6.48 -8.45
CA ALA A 10 14.52 6.80 -7.96
C ALA A 10 13.55 5.62 -8.16
N SER A 11 13.69 4.90 -9.28
CA SER A 11 12.89 3.70 -9.57
C SER A 11 13.26 2.53 -8.65
N ALA A 12 14.55 2.35 -8.34
CA ALA A 12 15.02 1.29 -7.45
C ALA A 12 14.53 1.43 -6.00
N GLN A 13 14.21 2.65 -5.54
CA GLN A 13 13.66 2.85 -4.19
C GLN A 13 12.13 2.82 -4.12
N LEU A 14 11.45 2.93 -5.26
CA LEU A 14 9.99 2.94 -5.32
C LEU A 14 9.38 1.56 -5.02
N GLU A 15 9.91 0.49 -5.63
CA GLU A 15 9.39 -0.86 -5.43
C GLU A 15 9.39 -1.31 -3.95
N PRO A 16 10.48 -1.15 -3.18
CA PRO A 16 10.49 -1.45 -1.74
C PRO A 16 9.45 -0.67 -0.95
N LEU A 17 9.21 0.60 -1.28
CA LEU A 17 8.20 1.43 -0.62
C LEU A 17 6.77 0.98 -0.95
N LEU A 18 6.51 0.64 -2.21
CA LEU A 18 5.22 0.09 -2.64
C LEU A 18 4.94 -1.27 -1.98
N ALA A 19 5.96 -2.13 -1.83
CA ALA A 19 5.83 -3.40 -1.12
C ALA A 19 5.53 -3.18 0.37
N ALA A 20 6.25 -2.27 1.03
CA ALA A 20 5.98 -1.92 2.43
C ALA A 20 4.56 -1.37 2.63
N TYR A 21 4.06 -0.55 1.68
CA TYR A 21 2.69 -0.06 1.70
C TYR A 21 1.67 -1.20 1.47
N SER A 22 1.92 -2.08 0.50
CA SER A 22 1.06 -3.25 0.20
C SER A 22 0.93 -4.20 1.39
N GLU A 23 2.01 -4.38 2.16
CA GLU A 23 2.02 -5.17 3.39
C GLU A 23 1.44 -4.43 4.60
N GLY A 24 1.04 -3.16 4.45
CA GLY A 24 0.50 -2.34 5.52
C GLY A 24 1.53 -1.86 6.54
N ARG A 25 2.84 -1.96 6.23
CA ARG A 25 3.93 -1.50 7.11
C ARG A 25 4.07 0.02 7.15
N ILE A 26 3.67 0.71 6.08
CA ILE A 26 3.64 2.18 6.01
C ILE A 26 2.26 2.68 5.56
N GLY A 27 1.91 3.89 5.97
CA GLY A 27 0.64 4.51 5.60
C GLY A 27 0.68 5.21 4.24
N ARG A 28 -0.50 5.47 3.66
CA ARG A 28 -0.62 6.23 2.39
C ARG A 28 0.08 7.59 2.45
N ARG A 29 -0.14 8.36 3.52
CA ARG A 29 0.45 9.71 3.66
C ARG A 29 1.98 9.67 3.70
N GLU A 30 2.53 8.67 4.39
CA GLU A 30 3.98 8.46 4.46
C GLU A 30 4.54 8.13 3.07
N LEU A 31 3.88 7.21 2.34
CA LEU A 31 4.26 6.86 0.97
C LEU A 31 4.20 8.07 0.02
N GLU A 32 3.14 8.88 0.09
CA GLU A 32 2.99 10.12 -0.72
C GLU A 32 4.13 11.11 -0.42
N GLN A 33 4.53 11.26 0.84
CA GLN A 33 5.63 12.15 1.24
C GLN A 33 6.99 11.63 0.79
N SER A 34 7.22 10.31 0.85
CA SER A 34 8.49 9.70 0.44
C SER A 34 8.68 9.64 -1.07
N THR A 35 7.59 9.53 -1.84
CA THR A 35 7.65 9.31 -3.30
C THR A 35 7.22 10.53 -4.12
N GLY A 36 6.50 11.48 -3.53
CA GLY A 36 5.86 12.59 -4.24
C GLY A 36 4.67 12.18 -5.11
N LEU A 37 4.33 10.88 -5.16
CA LEU A 37 3.21 10.37 -5.94
C LEU A 37 1.89 10.71 -5.26
N CYS A 38 0.87 11.05 -6.05
CA CYS A 38 -0.50 11.11 -5.56
C CYS A 38 -1.11 9.71 -5.45
N PHE A 39 -2.23 9.59 -4.74
CA PHE A 39 -2.87 8.30 -4.52
C PHE A 39 -3.19 7.53 -5.81
N GLY A 40 -3.69 8.20 -6.86
CA GLY A 40 -3.99 7.54 -8.13
C GLY A 40 -2.75 6.98 -8.85
N GLU A 41 -1.61 7.67 -8.73
CA GLU A 41 -0.32 7.19 -9.25
C GLU A 41 0.18 5.99 -8.44
N ILE A 42 0.05 6.03 -7.10
CA ILE A 42 0.36 4.89 -6.23
C ILE A 42 -0.43 3.64 -6.66
N LEU A 43 -1.75 3.78 -6.88
CA LEU A 43 -2.58 2.68 -7.37
C LEU A 43 -2.09 2.11 -8.69
N SER A 44 -1.71 3.00 -9.62
CA SER A 44 -1.20 2.61 -10.93
C SER A 44 0.13 1.88 -10.83
N GLN A 45 1.02 2.30 -9.93
CA GLN A 45 2.30 1.63 -9.70
C GLN A 45 2.14 0.29 -9.01
N LEU A 46 1.25 0.17 -8.01
CA LEU A 46 0.93 -1.12 -7.38
C LEU A 46 0.43 -2.13 -8.41
N ALA A 47 -0.47 -1.72 -9.31
CA ALA A 47 -0.97 -2.57 -10.39
C ALA A 47 0.16 -3.01 -11.34
N ARG A 48 1.08 -2.09 -11.70
CA ARG A 48 2.25 -2.41 -12.54
C ARG A 48 3.21 -3.41 -11.88
N CYS A 49 3.40 -3.30 -10.57
CA CYS A 49 4.25 -4.19 -9.78
C CYS A 49 3.55 -5.49 -9.36
N GLY A 50 2.27 -5.68 -9.69
CA GLY A 50 1.49 -6.84 -9.25
C GLY A 50 1.27 -6.92 -7.74
N LEU A 51 1.36 -5.78 -7.04
CA LEU A 51 1.20 -5.70 -5.60
C LEU A 51 -0.26 -5.47 -5.21
N PRO A 52 -0.81 -6.19 -4.22
CA PRO A 52 -2.18 -5.97 -3.76
C PRO A 52 -2.30 -4.65 -3.00
N LEU A 53 -3.53 -4.15 -2.87
CA LEU A 53 -3.82 -3.09 -1.92
C LEU A 53 -3.63 -3.57 -0.48
N PRO A 54 -3.14 -2.70 0.44
CA PRO A 54 -3.10 -3.04 1.84
C PRO A 54 -4.47 -3.41 2.34
N ARG A 55 -4.57 -4.60 2.93
CA ARG A 55 -5.77 -5.04 3.61
C ARG A 55 -5.73 -4.45 5.02
N VAL A 56 -6.71 -3.61 5.31
CA VAL A 56 -6.93 -3.18 6.68
C VAL A 56 -7.63 -4.33 7.40
N ASP A 57 -6.98 -4.90 8.42
CA ASP A 57 -7.69 -5.77 9.35
C ASP A 57 -8.63 -4.91 10.19
N THR A 58 -9.91 -4.97 9.82
CA THR A 58 -10.96 -4.23 10.51
C THR A 58 -11.54 -5.00 11.69
N GLN A 59 -11.23 -6.29 11.84
CA GLN A 59 -11.79 -7.14 12.90
C GLN A 59 -11.39 -6.65 14.29
N ALA A 60 -10.19 -6.08 14.42
CA ALA A 60 -9.72 -5.45 15.65
C ALA A 60 -10.65 -4.33 16.16
N TYR A 61 -11.41 -3.70 15.26
CA TYR A 61 -12.33 -2.59 15.57
C TYR A 61 -13.80 -3.00 15.62
N PHE A 62 -14.10 -4.29 15.43
CA PHE A 62 -15.48 -4.74 15.49
C PHE A 62 -16.05 -4.55 16.89
N ASN A 63 -17.24 -3.96 16.96
CA ASN A 63 -18.05 -4.06 18.16
C ASN A 63 -18.61 -5.50 18.31
N GLN A 64 -19.25 -5.80 19.45
CA GLN A 64 -19.72 -7.16 19.72
C GLN A 64 -20.69 -7.68 18.64
N ALA A 65 -21.66 -6.86 18.21
CA ALA A 65 -22.62 -7.26 17.20
C ALA A 65 -21.96 -7.55 15.83
N GLN A 66 -20.92 -6.81 15.46
CA GLN A 66 -20.15 -7.05 14.25
C GLN A 66 -19.33 -8.34 14.33
N ARG A 67 -18.73 -8.64 15.49
CA ARG A 67 -18.04 -9.91 15.75
C ARG A 67 -18.98 -11.09 15.61
N ASP A 68 -20.13 -11.04 16.29
CA ASP A 68 -21.14 -12.10 16.27
C ASP A 68 -21.67 -12.35 14.84
N LEU A 69 -21.89 -11.27 14.07
CA LEU A 69 -22.32 -11.36 12.67
C LEU A 69 -21.24 -12.01 11.79
N PHE A 70 -19.98 -11.61 11.96
CA PHE A 70 -18.86 -12.13 11.17
C PHE A 70 -18.72 -13.66 11.39
N GLU A 71 -18.70 -14.10 12.65
CA GLU A 71 -18.61 -15.52 13.00
C GLU A 71 -19.77 -16.32 12.40
N ARG A 72 -21.00 -15.79 12.45
CA ARG A 72 -22.17 -16.50 11.90
C ARG A 72 -22.11 -16.70 10.37
N VAL A 73 -21.45 -15.80 9.64
CA VAL A 73 -21.43 -15.81 8.17
C VAL A 73 -20.19 -16.50 7.61
N PHE A 74 -19.05 -16.38 8.30
CA PHE A 74 -17.74 -16.80 7.80
C PHE A 74 -16.97 -17.76 8.72
N GLY A 75 -17.45 -18.01 9.95
CA GLY A 75 -16.88 -18.95 10.92
C GLY A 75 -17.26 -20.40 10.66
#